data_AF-A0A151KVM2-F1
#
_entry.id   AF-A0A151KVM2-F1
#
_cell.length_a   1.000
_cell.length_b   1.000
_cell.length_c   1.000
_cell.angle_alpha   90.00
_cell.angle_beta   90.00
_cell.angle_gamma   90.00
#
_symmetry.space_group_name_H-M   'P 1'
#
loop_
_entity.id
_entity.type
_entity.pdbx_description
1 polymer ?
#
loop_
_entity_poly.entity_id
_entity_poly.type
_entity_poly.pdbx_seq_one_letter_code
_entity_poly.pdbx_strand_id
1 'polypeptide(L)'
;MANNADAINVAVDKERYNKNNDGMYYTPYRHRKGMTLYLRLNIKVNNQDSINRSPMTMVINVAQKRIDEYPKYTFEEFISNNASECVKSGEFEITRGAYQKFLAKHKYYYGIYQKAKVNECRGYFEIDRAGIKKEAAKISKPVHDVADIVEKLALDGLLTAVEAQDLYQSMYRIKQVLDA
;
A
#
# COMPACT_ATOMS: atom_id res chain seq x y z
N MET A 1 11.13 12.79 1.83
CA MET A 1 10.02 11.90 1.48
C MET A 1 9.20 11.65 2.73
N ALA A 2 7.97 12.17 2.81
CA ALA A 2 7.10 11.89 3.96
C ALA A 2 6.78 10.39 3.96
N ASN A 3 7.09 9.71 5.06
CA ASN A 3 6.99 8.26 5.16
C ASN A 3 5.50 7.89 5.13
N ASN A 4 5.03 7.22 4.07
CA ASN A 4 3.63 6.79 3.93
C ASN A 4 3.13 5.93 5.11
N ALA A 5 4.06 5.38 5.90
CA ALA A 5 3.76 4.74 7.17
C ALA A 5 3.18 5.72 8.22
N ASP A 6 3.68 6.94 8.29
CA ASP A 6 3.30 7.95 9.28
C ASP A 6 1.91 8.54 9.02
N ALA A 7 1.55 8.76 7.75
CA ALA A 7 0.21 9.21 7.36
C ALA A 7 -0.89 8.22 7.78
N ILE A 8 -0.59 6.91 7.77
CA ILE A 8 -1.53 5.88 8.22
C ILE A 8 -1.56 5.78 9.75
N ASN A 9 -0.46 6.10 10.45
CA ASN A 9 -0.42 6.09 11.92
C ASN A 9 -1.26 7.20 12.56
N VAL A 10 -1.45 8.34 11.88
CA VAL A 10 -2.28 9.46 12.38
C VAL A 10 -3.78 9.15 12.29
N ALA A 11 -4.21 8.25 11.40
CA ALA A 11 -5.62 7.94 11.15
C ALA A 11 -6.19 6.78 11.99
N VAL A 12 -5.34 6.03 12.71
CA VAL A 12 -5.75 4.85 13.48
C VAL A 12 -5.96 5.24 14.93
N ASP A 13 -7.13 5.80 15.22
CA ASP A 13 -7.72 5.69 16.55
C ASP A 13 -9.24 5.60 16.46
N LYS A 14 -9.80 4.64 17.20
CA LYS A 14 -11.23 4.27 17.32
C LYS A 14 -11.81 3.44 16.17
N GLU A 15 -11.89 2.12 16.42
CA GLU A 15 -13.14 1.33 16.36
C GLU A 15 -12.81 -0.15 16.62
N ARG A 16 -13.31 -0.66 17.75
CA ARG A 16 -13.46 -2.09 18.04
C ARG A 16 -14.93 -2.31 18.31
N TYR A 17 -15.60 -3.15 17.53
CA TYR A 17 -16.54 -4.18 17.97
C TYR A 17 -17.06 -4.89 16.73
N ASN A 18 -16.83 -6.20 16.61
CA ASN A 18 -17.61 -7.04 15.70
C ASN A 18 -17.93 -8.36 16.42
N LYS A 19 -19.20 -8.54 16.76
CA LYS A 19 -19.76 -9.69 17.50
C LYS A 19 -19.97 -10.89 16.56
N ASN A 20 -18.89 -11.53 16.11
CA ASN A 20 -18.94 -12.87 15.52
C ASN A 20 -17.84 -13.72 16.17
N ASN A 21 -18.23 -14.86 16.75
CA ASN A 21 -17.32 -15.81 17.41
C ASN A 21 -16.39 -16.51 16.40
N ASP A 22 -16.79 -16.62 15.13
CA ASP A 22 -15.90 -17.08 14.07
C ASP A 22 -14.76 -16.06 13.83
N GLY A 23 -13.52 -16.53 13.93
CA GLY A 23 -12.33 -15.68 13.89
C GLY A 23 -12.11 -14.83 15.16
N MET A 24 -12.72 -15.16 16.31
CA MET A 24 -12.55 -14.42 17.58
C MET A 24 -11.09 -14.38 18.05
N TYR A 25 -10.36 -15.46 17.83
CA TYR A 25 -8.94 -15.56 18.19
C TYR A 25 -8.02 -14.90 17.16
N TYR A 26 -8.57 -14.38 16.06
CA TYR A 26 -7.81 -13.79 14.98
C TYR A 26 -7.89 -12.27 15.00
N THR A 27 -6.73 -11.63 14.98
CA THR A 27 -6.62 -10.17 15.00
C THR A 27 -5.81 -9.71 13.79
N PRO A 28 -6.41 -8.96 12.85
CA PRO A 28 -5.64 -8.23 11.86
C PRO A 28 -4.76 -7.20 12.57
N TYR A 29 -3.46 -7.24 12.32
CA TYR A 29 -2.47 -6.38 12.94
C TYR A 29 -1.57 -5.77 11.89
N ARG A 30 -1.38 -4.46 11.95
CA ARG A 30 -0.39 -3.75 11.15
C ARG A 30 0.72 -3.26 12.07
N HIS A 31 1.97 -3.53 11.69
CA HIS A 31 3.10 -2.92 12.38
C HIS A 31 3.21 -1.42 12.05
N ARG A 32 3.50 -0.58 13.05
CA ARG A 32 3.53 0.90 12.91
C ARG A 32 4.46 1.39 11.80
N LYS A 33 5.57 0.69 11.59
CA LYS A 33 6.60 1.00 10.57
C LYS A 33 6.43 0.22 9.25
N GLY A 34 5.41 -0.63 9.14
CA GLY A 34 5.27 -1.57 8.02
C GLY A 34 4.09 -1.27 7.10
N MET A 35 4.25 -1.65 5.84
CA MET A 35 3.17 -1.68 4.83
C MET A 35 2.52 -3.07 4.75
N THR A 36 2.78 -3.95 5.71
CA THR A 36 2.23 -5.31 5.77
C THR A 36 1.16 -5.39 6.84
N LEU A 37 0.00 -5.92 6.47
CA LEU A 37 -1.06 -6.34 7.37
C LEU A 37 -0.90 -7.84 7.64
N TYR A 38 -0.82 -8.21 8.90
CA TYR A 38 -0.71 -9.58 9.37
C TYR A 38 -2.06 -10.04 9.91
N LEU A 39 -2.40 -11.31 9.71
CA LEU A 39 -3.46 -11.98 10.45
C LEU A 39 -2.81 -12.76 11.59
N ARG A 40 -3.15 -12.42 12.84
CA ARG A 40 -2.57 -13.04 14.03
C ARG A 40 -3.57 -13.96 14.70
N LEU A 41 -3.19 -15.22 14.92
CA LEU A 41 -3.90 -16.15 15.79
C LEU A 41 -3.37 -16.01 17.23
N ASN A 42 -4.29 -15.83 18.18
CA ASN A 42 -3.99 -15.75 19.61
C ASN A 42 -4.41 -17.06 20.29
N ILE A 43 -3.44 -17.83 20.77
CA ILE A 43 -3.64 -19.13 21.43
C ILE A 43 -3.47 -18.94 22.92
N LYS A 44 -4.49 -19.31 23.70
CA LYS A 44 -4.38 -19.38 25.16
C LYS A 44 -3.64 -20.66 25.52
N VAL A 45 -2.48 -20.51 26.15
CA VAL A 45 -1.71 -21.65 26.66
C VAL A 45 -2.07 -21.83 28.13
N ASN A 46 -2.78 -22.92 28.42
CA ASN A 46 -3.02 -23.35 29.80
C ASN A 46 -1.84 -24.21 30.22
N ASN A 47 -0.87 -23.64 30.96
CA ASN A 47 0.18 -24.44 31.59
C ASN A 47 -0.43 -25.24 32.74
N GLN A 48 -0.63 -26.54 32.56
CA GLN A 48 -1.08 -27.44 33.63
C GLN A 48 -0.06 -27.52 34.79
N ASP A 49 1.19 -27.13 34.57
CA ASP A 49 2.28 -27.26 35.55
C ASP A 49 2.55 -26.02 36.42
N SER A 50 1.72 -24.96 36.35
CA SER A 50 1.98 -23.74 37.12
C SER A 50 0.72 -23.17 37.77
N ILE A 51 0.46 -23.62 39.00
CA ILE A 51 -0.67 -23.20 39.86
C ILE A 51 -0.72 -21.66 40.09
N ASN A 52 0.36 -20.91 39.82
CA ASN A 52 0.47 -19.48 40.11
C ASN A 52 0.94 -18.57 38.94
N ARG A 53 0.89 -19.00 37.66
CA ARG A 53 1.22 -18.10 36.54
C ARG A 53 -0.01 -17.65 35.77
N SER A 54 -0.06 -16.35 35.44
CA SER A 54 -1.07 -15.79 34.53
C SER A 54 -1.06 -16.52 33.18
N PRO A 55 -2.22 -16.75 32.56
CA PRO A 55 -2.31 -17.44 31.27
C PRO A 55 -1.44 -16.73 30.22
N MET A 56 -0.50 -17.46 29.62
CA MET A 56 0.31 -16.95 28.52
C MET A 56 -0.49 -17.05 27.21
N THR A 57 -0.52 -15.96 26.46
CA THR A 57 -1.09 -15.96 25.10
C THR A 57 0.05 -16.05 24.10
N MET A 58 0.13 -17.17 23.38
CA MET A 58 1.03 -17.30 22.23
C MET A 58 0.37 -16.62 21.02
N VAL A 59 1.15 -15.84 20.27
CA VAL A 59 0.65 -15.10 19.10
C VAL A 59 1.42 -15.56 17.87
N ILE A 60 0.70 -16.08 16.87
CA ILE A 60 1.27 -16.60 15.64
C ILE A 60 0.74 -15.79 14.47
N ASN A 61 1.62 -15.34 13.57
CA ASN A 61 1.18 -14.74 12.30
C ASN A 61 0.84 -15.88 11.32
N VAL A 62 -0.43 -15.99 10.95
CA VAL A 62 -0.95 -17.07 10.09
C VAL A 62 -1.12 -16.65 8.63
N ALA A 63 -1.13 -15.35 8.35
CA ALA A 63 -1.12 -14.80 7.00
C ALA A 63 -0.58 -13.38 7.00
N GLN A 64 -0.14 -12.91 5.83
CA GLN A 64 0.29 -11.53 5.64
C GLN A 64 0.00 -11.03 4.23
N LYS A 65 -0.34 -9.75 4.10
CA LYS A 65 -0.51 -9.09 2.80
C LYS A 65 -0.04 -7.64 2.84
N ARG A 66 0.49 -7.17 1.72
CA ARG A 66 0.85 -5.76 1.52
C ARG A 66 -0.39 -4.88 1.42
N ILE A 67 -0.37 -3.75 2.13
CA ILE A 67 -1.48 -2.78 2.20
C ILE A 67 -1.67 -2.03 0.87
N ASP A 68 -0.61 -1.85 0.11
CA ASP A 68 -0.59 -1.18 -1.20
C ASP A 68 -1.02 -2.10 -2.37
N GLU A 69 -1.21 -3.39 -2.11
CA GLU A 69 -1.80 -4.33 -3.07
C GLU A 69 -3.34 -4.23 -3.08
N TYR A 70 -3.93 -4.36 -4.26
CA TYR A 70 -5.37 -4.28 -4.44
C TYR A 70 -6.12 -5.37 -3.64
N PRO A 71 -7.18 -5.02 -2.87
CA PRO A 71 -7.86 -5.93 -1.95
C PRO A 71 -8.93 -6.78 -2.64
N LYS A 72 -8.61 -7.44 -3.77
CA LYS A 72 -9.51 -8.36 -4.47
C LYS A 72 -8.85 -9.72 -4.58
N TYR A 73 -9.35 -10.65 -3.77
CA TYR A 73 -8.91 -12.03 -3.76
C TYR A 73 -10.03 -12.88 -3.16
N THR A 74 -10.23 -14.09 -3.65
CA THR A 74 -11.11 -15.07 -3.02
C THR A 74 -10.49 -15.55 -1.70
N PHE A 75 -11.23 -16.32 -0.91
CA PHE A 75 -10.68 -16.94 0.30
C PHE A 75 -9.56 -17.92 -0.06
N GLU A 76 -9.78 -18.72 -1.10
CA GLU A 76 -8.86 -19.75 -1.58
C GLU A 76 -7.57 -19.11 -2.10
N GLU A 77 -7.69 -18.05 -2.90
CA GLU A 77 -6.55 -17.25 -3.37
C GLU A 77 -5.79 -16.61 -2.19
N PHE A 78 -6.51 -16.17 -1.16
CA PHE A 78 -5.89 -15.62 0.02
C PHE A 78 -5.04 -16.67 0.73
N ILE A 79 -5.57 -17.87 0.97
CA ILE A 79 -4.84 -18.96 1.63
C ILE A 79 -3.62 -19.36 0.81
N SER A 80 -3.78 -19.60 -0.50
CA SER A 80 -2.69 -20.02 -1.37
C SER A 80 -1.52 -19.02 -1.36
N ASN A 81 -1.82 -17.74 -1.51
CA ASN A 81 -0.81 -16.73 -1.81
C ASN A 81 -0.27 -16.02 -0.56
N ASN A 82 -1.04 -15.97 0.52
CA ASN A 82 -0.77 -15.07 1.65
C ASN A 82 -0.68 -15.79 3.00
N ALA A 83 -1.11 -17.06 3.10
CA ALA A 83 -0.98 -17.82 4.33
C ALA A 83 0.48 -18.22 4.62
N SER A 84 0.83 -18.29 5.90
CA SER A 84 2.14 -18.78 6.34
C SER A 84 2.26 -20.29 6.17
N GLU A 85 3.49 -20.79 6.29
CA GLU A 85 3.77 -22.22 6.12
C GLU A 85 2.99 -23.10 7.11
N CYS A 86 2.84 -22.67 8.37
CA CYS A 86 2.06 -23.40 9.37
C CYS A 86 0.57 -23.53 9.01
N VAL A 87 0.03 -22.65 8.17
CA VAL A 87 -1.33 -22.82 7.65
C VAL A 87 -1.34 -23.76 6.45
N LYS A 88 -0.34 -23.63 5.56
CA LYS A 88 -0.20 -24.47 4.38
C LYS A 88 0.09 -25.94 4.73
N SER A 89 0.79 -26.19 5.83
CA SER A 89 1.06 -27.53 6.37
C SER A 89 -0.11 -28.13 7.15
N GLY A 90 -1.17 -27.35 7.41
CA GLY A 90 -2.33 -27.78 8.19
C GLY A 90 -2.16 -27.71 9.71
N GLU A 91 -1.07 -27.15 10.23
CA GLU A 91 -0.86 -26.95 11.67
C GLU A 91 -1.91 -25.98 12.26
N PHE A 92 -2.30 -24.96 11.48
CA PHE A 92 -3.37 -24.04 11.83
C PHE A 92 -4.31 -23.81 10.64
N GLU A 93 -5.59 -23.60 10.93
CA GLU A 93 -6.56 -23.19 9.91
C GLU A 93 -6.78 -21.67 9.97
N ILE A 94 -7.15 -21.05 8.85
CA ILE A 94 -7.72 -19.69 8.83
C ILE A 94 -9.20 -19.85 8.55
N THR A 95 -10.06 -19.34 9.44
CA THR A 95 -11.50 -19.43 9.22
C THR A 95 -12.00 -18.37 8.22
N ARG A 96 -13.18 -18.60 7.64
CA ARG A 96 -13.86 -17.61 6.79
C ARG A 96 -14.10 -16.29 7.52
N GLY A 97 -14.51 -16.33 8.79
CA GLY A 97 -14.70 -15.14 9.61
C GLY A 97 -13.39 -14.37 9.85
N ALA A 98 -12.28 -15.08 10.08
CA ALA A 98 -10.95 -14.46 10.21
C ALA A 98 -10.52 -13.77 8.91
N TYR A 99 -10.75 -14.42 7.77
CA TYR A 99 -10.52 -13.85 6.45
C TYR A 99 -11.36 -12.59 6.19
N GLN A 100 -12.67 -12.62 6.48
CA GLN A 100 -13.53 -11.44 6.30
C GLN A 100 -13.08 -10.26 7.16
N LYS A 101 -12.69 -10.53 8.42
CA LYS A 101 -12.09 -9.52 9.32
C LYS A 101 -10.80 -8.95 8.74
N PHE A 102 -9.93 -9.80 8.18
CA PHE A 102 -8.69 -9.38 7.53
C PHE A 102 -8.97 -8.51 6.30
N LEU A 103 -9.83 -8.96 5.40
CA LEU A 103 -10.18 -8.26 4.16
C LEU A 103 -10.78 -6.87 4.44
N ALA A 104 -11.68 -6.76 5.43
CA ALA A 104 -12.26 -5.48 5.83
C ALA A 104 -11.18 -4.49 6.29
N LYS A 105 -10.22 -4.95 7.11
CA LYS A 105 -9.10 -4.10 7.54
C LYS A 105 -8.12 -3.80 6.41
N HIS A 106 -7.87 -4.74 5.50
CA HIS A 106 -7.03 -4.52 4.32
C HIS A 106 -7.63 -3.45 3.40
N LYS A 107 -8.93 -3.53 3.09
CA LYS A 107 -9.68 -2.50 2.33
C LYS A 107 -9.59 -1.12 2.97
N TYR A 108 -9.78 -1.06 4.29
CA TYR A 108 -9.66 0.20 5.03
C TYR A 108 -8.27 0.83 4.88
N TYR A 109 -7.20 0.07 5.13
CA TYR A 109 -5.84 0.58 4.98
C TYR A 109 -5.47 0.91 3.53
N TYR A 110 -5.92 0.11 2.56
CA TYR A 110 -5.74 0.38 1.14
C TYR A 110 -6.40 1.71 0.73
N GLY A 111 -7.59 2.01 1.25
CA GLY A 111 -8.27 3.29 1.02
C GLY A 111 -7.47 4.49 1.54
N ILE A 112 -6.86 4.38 2.72
CA ILE A 112 -5.98 5.42 3.26
C ILE A 112 -4.73 5.58 2.38
N TYR A 113 -4.09 4.47 2.00
CA TYR A 113 -2.94 4.47 1.11
C TYR A 113 -3.26 5.17 -0.22
N GLN A 114 -4.39 4.82 -0.85
CA GLN A 114 -4.85 5.45 -2.09
C GLN A 114 -5.08 6.95 -1.93
N LYS A 115 -5.73 7.37 -0.84
CA LYS A 115 -5.94 8.80 -0.57
C LYS A 115 -4.62 9.55 -0.39
N ALA A 116 -3.66 8.97 0.31
CA ALA A 116 -2.32 9.54 0.46
C ALA A 116 -1.60 9.65 -0.89
N LYS A 117 -1.69 8.62 -1.75
CA LYS A 117 -1.11 8.65 -3.09
C LYS A 117 -1.75 9.68 -4.00
N VAL A 118 -3.08 9.78 -4.00
CA VAL A 118 -3.81 10.82 -4.74
C VAL A 118 -3.37 12.22 -4.28
N ASN A 119 -3.24 12.44 -2.98
CA ASN A 119 -2.77 13.72 -2.44
C ASN A 119 -1.31 14.02 -2.82
N GLU A 120 -0.44 13.00 -2.85
CA GLU A 120 0.94 13.14 -3.34
C GLU A 120 0.98 13.59 -4.81
N CYS A 121 0.11 13.01 -5.65
CA CYS A 121 0.00 13.35 -7.07
C CYS A 121 -0.61 14.73 -7.34
N ARG A 122 -1.52 15.20 -6.48
CA ARG A 122 -2.28 16.47 -6.64
C ARG A 122 -1.57 17.72 -6.12
N GLY A 123 -0.34 17.60 -5.60
CA GLY A 123 0.45 18.78 -5.23
C GLY A 123 0.77 19.65 -6.46
N TYR A 124 1.17 20.89 -6.22
CA TYR A 124 1.67 21.82 -7.26
C TYR A 124 3.11 22.23 -6.96
N PHE A 125 3.84 22.66 -7.98
CA PHE A 125 5.15 23.28 -7.87
C PHE A 125 5.27 24.44 -8.86
N GLU A 126 6.08 25.45 -8.53
CA GLU A 126 6.37 26.54 -9.46
C GLU A 126 7.36 26.05 -10.53
N ILE A 127 7.05 26.34 -11.78
CA ILE A 127 7.97 26.29 -12.91
C ILE A 127 8.20 27.70 -13.44
N ASP A 128 9.38 27.96 -13.97
CA ASP A 128 9.67 29.14 -14.78
C ASP A 128 9.70 28.72 -16.24
N ARG A 129 8.86 29.34 -17.07
CA ARG A 129 8.87 29.12 -18.51
C ARG A 129 9.04 30.47 -19.20
N ALA A 130 10.21 30.69 -19.79
CA ALA A 130 10.56 31.93 -20.48
C ALA A 130 10.35 33.20 -19.62
N GLY A 131 10.67 33.14 -18.32
CA GLY A 131 10.53 34.26 -17.37
C GLY A 131 9.12 34.40 -16.78
N ILE A 132 8.19 33.50 -17.11
CA ILE A 132 6.82 33.49 -16.57
C ILE A 132 6.70 32.35 -15.56
N LYS A 133 6.46 32.72 -14.30
CA LYS A 133 6.14 31.75 -13.24
C LYS A 133 4.76 31.14 -13.47
N LYS A 134 4.68 29.81 -13.45
CA LYS A 134 3.42 29.05 -13.55
C LYS A 134 3.39 27.94 -12.51
N GLU A 135 2.20 27.59 -12.04
CA GLU A 135 2.01 26.38 -11.25
C GLU A 135 1.79 25.17 -12.17
N ALA A 136 2.53 24.10 -11.92
CA ALA A 136 2.38 22.82 -12.58
C ALA A 136 2.10 21.72 -11.54
N ALA A 137 1.42 20.66 -11.96
CA ALA A 137 1.16 19.52 -11.08
C ALA A 137 2.49 18.87 -10.68
N LYS A 138 2.69 18.56 -9.41
CA LYS A 138 3.94 17.99 -8.87
C LYS A 138 4.37 16.71 -9.60
N ILE A 139 3.41 15.93 -10.09
CA ILE A 139 3.68 14.72 -10.88
C ILE A 139 4.29 15.02 -12.26
N SER A 140 4.09 16.21 -12.83
CA SER A 140 4.68 16.61 -14.11
C SER A 140 6.12 17.11 -13.97
N LYS A 141 6.67 17.23 -12.75
CA LYS A 141 8.04 17.71 -12.54
C LYS A 141 9.09 16.96 -13.36
N PRO A 142 9.15 15.62 -13.37
CA PRO A 142 10.14 14.92 -14.17
C PRO A 142 10.01 15.20 -15.68
N VAL A 143 8.79 15.49 -16.17
CA VAL A 143 8.55 15.85 -17.56
C VAL A 143 9.10 17.24 -17.87
N HIS A 144 8.93 18.19 -16.95
CA HIS A 144 9.55 19.52 -17.06
C HIS A 144 11.07 19.45 -16.99
N ASP A 145 11.63 18.67 -16.07
CA ASP A 145 13.08 18.48 -15.96
C ASP A 145 13.68 17.91 -17.28
N VAL A 146 12.97 16.97 -17.93
CA VAL A 146 13.36 16.46 -19.25
C VAL A 146 13.22 17.52 -20.34
N ALA A 147 12.14 18.31 -20.33
CA ALA A 147 11.94 19.38 -21.30
C ALA A 147 13.08 20.41 -21.24
N ASP A 148 13.51 20.82 -20.04
CA ASP A 148 14.61 21.76 -19.86
C ASP A 148 15.95 21.20 -20.39
N ILE A 149 16.22 19.91 -20.21
CA ILE A 149 17.39 19.22 -20.78
C ILE A 149 17.33 19.24 -22.31
N VAL A 150 16.17 18.93 -22.89
CA VAL A 150 15.95 18.90 -24.33
C VAL A 150 16.14 20.28 -24.95
N GLU A 151 15.58 21.32 -24.33
CA GLU A 151 15.75 22.71 -24.78
C GLU A 151 17.23 23.10 -24.82
N LYS A 152 17.99 22.73 -23.77
CA LYS A 152 19.44 23.00 -23.75
C LYS A 152 20.21 22.24 -24.85
N LEU A 153 19.96 20.95 -25.01
CA LEU A 153 20.63 20.15 -26.04
C LEU A 153 20.28 20.61 -27.46
N ALA A 154 19.05 21.06 -27.69
CA ALA A 154 18.64 21.64 -28.96
C ALA A 154 19.34 22.97 -29.24
N LEU A 155 19.49 23.85 -28.23
CA LEU A 155 20.25 25.10 -28.35
C LEU A 155 21.73 24.86 -28.63
N ASP A 156 22.31 23.79 -28.07
CA ASP A 156 23.69 23.36 -28.33
C ASP A 156 23.84 22.66 -29.70
N GLY A 157 22.75 22.46 -30.45
CA GLY A 157 22.74 21.79 -31.76
C GLY A 157 23.01 20.28 -31.69
N LEU A 158 22.87 19.68 -30.50
CA LEU A 158 23.19 18.29 -30.21
C LEU A 158 21.99 17.35 -30.37
N LEU A 159 20.79 17.89 -30.59
CA LEU A 159 19.56 17.12 -30.72
C LEU A 159 18.96 17.30 -32.11
N THR A 160 18.53 16.21 -32.72
CA THR A 160 17.89 16.20 -34.03
C THR A 160 16.36 16.24 -33.92
N ALA A 161 15.69 16.62 -35.02
CA ALA A 161 14.23 16.63 -35.10
C ALA A 161 13.60 15.24 -34.89
N VAL A 162 14.32 14.16 -35.25
CA VAL A 162 13.84 12.78 -35.08
C VAL A 162 13.87 12.38 -33.59
N GLU A 163 14.94 12.71 -32.87
CA GLU A 163 15.06 12.44 -31.43
C GLU A 163 14.03 13.23 -30.61
N ALA A 164 13.72 14.47 -31.01
CA ALA A 164 12.64 15.27 -30.42
C ALA A 164 11.26 14.63 -30.63
N GLN A 165 11.02 13.99 -31.78
CA GLN A 165 9.76 13.33 -32.10
C GLN A 165 9.51 12.10 -31.24
N ASP A 166 10.53 11.30 -30.94
CA ASP A 166 10.41 10.11 -30.09
C ASP A 166 10.05 10.47 -28.64
N LEU A 167 10.58 11.57 -28.13
CA LEU A 167 10.24 12.11 -26.82
C LEU A 167 8.78 12.60 -26.79
N TYR A 168 8.34 13.30 -27.83
CA TYR A 168 6.95 13.73 -27.97
C TYR A 168 5.97 12.55 -28.01
N GLN A 169 6.28 11.49 -28.76
CA GLN A 169 5.45 10.29 -28.83
C GLN A 169 5.29 9.61 -27.47
N SER A 170 6.36 9.60 -26.67
CA SER A 170 6.32 9.08 -25.30
C SER A 170 5.34 9.87 -24.42
N MET A 171 5.31 11.20 -24.54
CA MET A 171 4.33 12.05 -23.85
C MET A 171 2.90 11.84 -24.38
N TYR A 172 2.74 11.68 -25.69
CA TYR A 172 1.43 11.46 -26.31
C TYR A 172 0.75 10.17 -25.84
N ARG A 173 1.51 9.08 -25.64
CA ARG A 173 1.00 7.83 -25.06
C ARG A 173 0.38 8.01 -23.67
N ILE A 174 0.95 8.90 -22.83
CA ILE A 174 0.40 9.21 -21.50
C ILE A 174 -0.99 9.82 -21.64
N LYS A 175 -1.16 10.76 -22.57
CA LYS A 175 -2.46 11.39 -22.83
C LYS A 175 -3.51 10.37 -23.29
N GLN A 176 -3.15 9.50 -24.23
CA GLN A 176 -4.06 8.46 -24.74
C GLN A 176 -4.58 7.53 -23.63
N VAL A 177 -3.75 7.17 -22.65
CA VAL A 177 -4.15 6.32 -21.52
C VAL A 177 -5.14 7.04 -20.59
N LEU A 178 -5.04 8.36 -20.45
CA LEU A 178 -5.93 9.15 -19.60
C LEU A 178 -7.27 9.50 -20.28
N ASP A 179 -7.28 9.58 -21.61
CA ASP A 179 -8.47 9.86 -22.41
C ASP A 179 -9.34 8.60 -22.66
N ALA A 180 -8.85 7.41 -22.31
CA ALA A 180 -9.52 6.11 -22.49
C ALA A 180 -10.41 5.70 -21.30
#